data_AF-A0AAD5PZJ9-F1
#
_entry.id   AF-A0AAD5PZJ9-F1
#
_cell.length_a   1.000
_cell.length_b   1.000
_cell.length_c   1.000
_cell.angle_alpha   90.00
_cell.angle_beta   90.00
_cell.angle_gamma   90.00
#
_symmetry.space_group_name_H-M   'P 1'
#
loop_
_entity.id
_entity.type
_entity.pdbx_description
1 polymer ?
#
loop_
_entity_poly.entity_id
_entity_poly.type
_entity_poly.pdbx_seq_one_letter_code
_entity_poly.pdbx_strand_id
1 'polypeptide(L)'
;MNNLATLIFLVSMASSVCAQIPTGWPKQPTFLSTPYYVYNHQVIPTQPKAPVLHQNDPFTPQRDATVSVLLRELKEMSKRLAETNVMVENVKKETAKDLSDLRNELAEMKKLAEGSQSQSNDNCQKVADLKSQAELLAAHFDNFTMDSDDEFNPLASFCNRLQLTHVNNTLSSDVDDAKLKLRALTTKFAMSTAPKTIGKIPNSCADLLLLGYTRNGIYSVMGNKQVESVYCDFTKNSSDADFQTAIGIVDTKTMRVSFHAQRVADYTAIGTTIPFDVLRTNEGDAMSETGIFITPTPGTYFFAFSGIGLGSSLARVDMEKMAATQTDWIRVGRGYASAGNYETFSFNTILRLNKGDKIRLILVEGKIHDLPWRFTNFVGTLLNEDL
;
A
#
# COMPACT_ATOMS: atom_id res chain seq x y z
N MET A 1 -64.34 -23.15 -25.15
CA MET A 1 -65.19 -23.70 -24.07
C MET A 1 -64.35 -24.76 -23.38
N ASN A 2 -63.59 -24.34 -22.37
CA ASN A 2 -63.76 -24.71 -20.94
C ASN A 2 -63.25 -26.13 -20.66
N ASN A 3 -62.47 -26.44 -19.63
CA ASN A 3 -61.72 -25.73 -18.59
C ASN A 3 -60.95 -26.88 -17.92
N LEU A 4 -59.61 -26.82 -17.82
CA LEU A 4 -58.91 -27.71 -16.88
C LEU A 4 -57.90 -26.88 -16.10
N ALA A 5 -58.28 -26.64 -14.85
CA ALA A 5 -57.57 -25.83 -13.88
C ALA A 5 -56.23 -26.47 -13.50
N THR A 6 -55.15 -25.69 -13.60
CA THR A 6 -53.88 -26.01 -12.96
C THR A 6 -53.69 -25.02 -11.82
N LEU A 7 -53.98 -25.47 -10.61
CA LEU A 7 -53.81 -24.72 -9.37
C LEU A 7 -52.36 -24.94 -8.90
N ILE A 8 -51.51 -23.92 -8.98
CA ILE A 8 -50.19 -23.91 -8.35
C ILE A 8 -50.33 -23.20 -7.01
N PHE A 9 -50.30 -23.97 -5.92
CA PHE A 9 -50.18 -23.46 -4.55
C PHE A 9 -48.74 -22.98 -4.30
N LEU A 10 -48.57 -21.67 -4.10
CA LEU A 10 -47.38 -21.08 -3.50
C LEU A 10 -47.51 -21.18 -1.97
N VAL A 11 -46.71 -22.03 -1.35
CA VAL A 11 -46.53 -22.06 0.11
C VAL A 11 -45.54 -20.97 0.50
N SER A 12 -46.06 -19.95 1.18
CA SER A 12 -45.29 -18.97 1.94
C SER A 12 -44.83 -19.61 3.24
N MET A 13 -43.52 -19.63 3.52
CA MET A 13 -43.00 -19.85 4.87
C MET A 13 -42.45 -18.53 5.41
N ALA A 14 -43.30 -17.87 6.21
CA ALA A 14 -42.88 -16.86 7.16
C ALA A 14 -42.52 -17.57 8.48
N SER A 15 -41.24 -17.60 8.82
CA SER A 15 -40.79 -18.05 10.15
C SER A 15 -40.76 -16.85 11.09
N SER A 16 -41.89 -16.57 11.75
CA SER A 16 -41.89 -15.78 12.99
C SER A 16 -41.58 -16.72 14.15
N VAL A 17 -40.38 -16.62 14.73
CA VAL A 17 -40.09 -17.25 16.02
C VAL A 17 -40.57 -16.30 17.13
N CYS A 18 -41.81 -16.49 17.56
CA CYS A 18 -42.26 -15.98 18.86
C CYS A 18 -41.74 -16.90 19.95
N ALA A 19 -40.74 -16.47 20.71
CA ALA A 19 -40.36 -17.13 21.96
C ALA A 19 -41.38 -16.77 23.04
N GLN A 20 -42.20 -17.75 23.44
CA GLN A 20 -43.04 -17.66 24.65
C GLN A 20 -42.17 -17.92 25.88
N ILE A 21 -42.15 -16.98 26.82
CA ILE A 21 -41.44 -17.11 28.11
C ILE A 21 -42.36 -17.83 29.12
N PRO A 22 -41.92 -18.90 29.81
CA PRO A 22 -42.70 -19.58 30.84
C PRO A 22 -42.96 -18.71 32.08
N THR A 23 -44.16 -18.82 32.64
CA THR A 23 -44.60 -18.17 33.88
C THR A 23 -43.86 -18.76 35.09
N GLY A 24 -42.86 -18.04 35.62
CA GLY A 24 -42.20 -18.46 36.87
C GLY A 24 -40.93 -17.72 37.28
N TRP A 25 -40.52 -16.65 36.60
CA TRP A 25 -39.29 -15.91 36.93
C TRP A 25 -39.59 -14.59 37.67
N PRO A 26 -38.80 -14.24 38.70
CA PRO A 26 -39.08 -13.09 39.55
C PRO A 26 -38.84 -11.79 38.78
N LYS A 27 -39.85 -10.91 38.79
CA LYS A 27 -39.74 -9.55 38.26
C LYS A 27 -39.02 -8.66 39.28
N GLN A 28 -37.87 -8.10 38.92
CA GLN A 28 -37.34 -6.87 39.52
C GLN A 28 -36.42 -6.09 38.55
N PRO A 29 -36.24 -4.76 38.76
CA PRO A 29 -36.43 -3.75 37.72
C PRO A 29 -35.14 -3.24 37.07
N THR A 30 -35.31 -2.63 35.89
CA THR A 30 -34.46 -1.62 35.22
C THR A 30 -32.94 -1.69 35.46
N PHE A 31 -32.18 -2.12 34.44
CA PHE A 31 -31.03 -1.37 33.88
C PHE A 31 -30.55 -2.01 32.57
N LEU A 32 -30.08 -1.16 31.66
CA LEU A 32 -29.60 -1.44 30.30
C LEU A 32 -28.32 -2.29 30.24
N SER A 33 -28.12 -2.86 29.04
CA SER A 33 -26.86 -3.17 28.36
C SER A 33 -26.51 -4.65 28.16
N THR A 34 -26.34 -4.99 26.88
CA THR A 34 -25.77 -6.22 26.32
C THR A 34 -24.32 -6.42 26.74
N PRO A 35 -23.82 -7.67 26.73
CA PRO A 35 -22.46 -7.88 26.25
C PRO A 35 -22.34 -9.07 25.26
N TYR A 36 -21.77 -8.80 24.09
CA TYR A 36 -21.01 -9.80 23.33
C TYR A 36 -19.60 -9.90 23.92
N TYR A 37 -19.05 -11.11 23.85
CA TYR A 37 -17.90 -11.64 24.57
C TYR A 37 -16.55 -10.92 24.35
N VAL A 38 -15.76 -10.94 25.43
CA VAL A 38 -14.35 -10.55 25.56
C VAL A 38 -13.45 -11.76 25.28
N TYR A 39 -12.33 -11.57 24.57
CA TYR A 39 -11.18 -12.49 24.57
C TYR A 39 -9.97 -11.87 25.30
N ASN A 40 -9.49 -12.62 26.30
CA ASN A 40 -8.18 -12.67 26.96
C ASN A 40 -7.38 -11.38 27.26
N HIS A 41 -7.28 -11.07 28.56
CA HIS A 41 -6.18 -10.30 29.14
C HIS A 41 -5.08 -11.24 29.67
N GLN A 42 -3.84 -11.04 29.19
CA GLN A 42 -2.64 -11.34 29.96
C GLN A 42 -2.44 -10.24 31.04
N VAL A 43 -2.06 -10.68 32.23
CA VAL A 43 -1.90 -9.89 33.45
C VAL A 43 -0.60 -9.07 33.40
N ILE A 44 -0.67 -7.77 33.66
CA ILE A 44 0.49 -6.92 34.02
C ILE A 44 0.13 -6.15 35.31
N PRO A 45 1.06 -5.98 36.28
CA PRO A 45 0.74 -5.56 37.64
C PRO A 45 0.40 -4.06 37.76
N THR A 46 -0.43 -3.76 38.76
CA THR A 46 -0.91 -2.45 39.17
C THR A 46 0.21 -1.49 39.61
N GLN A 47 0.16 -0.25 39.11
CA GLN A 47 0.86 0.92 39.66
C GLN A 47 -0.15 2.03 39.98
N PRO A 48 0.11 2.89 40.99
CA PRO A 48 -0.90 3.68 41.68
C PRO A 48 -1.32 4.95 40.91
N LYS A 49 -2.60 5.29 41.06
CA LYS A 49 -3.31 6.46 40.48
C LYS A 49 -2.59 7.79 40.72
N ALA A 50 -2.44 8.57 39.65
CA ALA A 50 -2.34 10.03 39.67
C ALA A 50 -3.59 10.64 38.97
N PRO A 51 -3.99 11.90 39.30
CA PRO A 51 -5.36 12.37 39.09
C PRO A 51 -5.68 12.80 37.66
N VAL A 52 -6.99 12.68 37.39
CA VAL A 52 -7.70 12.87 36.12
C VAL A 52 -7.64 14.31 35.62
N LEU A 53 -7.28 14.50 34.34
CA LEU A 53 -7.65 15.68 33.56
C LEU A 53 -8.73 15.26 32.56
N HIS A 54 -9.91 15.88 32.67
CA HIS A 54 -11.04 15.63 31.77
C HIS A 54 -10.76 16.18 30.36
N GLN A 55 -10.89 15.33 29.34
CA GLN A 55 -11.44 15.75 28.06
C GLN A 55 -12.12 14.56 27.37
N ASN A 56 -13.41 14.70 27.10
CA ASN A 56 -14.26 13.69 26.49
C ASN A 56 -14.08 13.73 24.97
N ASP A 57 -13.65 12.60 24.39
CA ASP A 57 -13.95 12.23 23.00
C ASP A 57 -14.01 10.69 22.94
N PRO A 58 -15.18 10.05 22.77
CA PRO A 58 -15.24 8.60 22.65
C PRO A 58 -15.20 8.24 21.17
N PHE A 59 -14.11 7.59 20.75
CA PHE A 59 -13.89 6.78 19.53
C PHE A 59 -12.60 7.19 18.81
N THR A 60 -11.43 6.71 19.30
CA THR A 60 -10.42 5.94 18.52
C THR A 60 -9.13 5.64 19.32
N PRO A 61 -9.13 4.84 20.41
CA PRO A 61 -7.87 4.40 21.02
C PRO A 61 -7.04 3.49 20.10
N GLN A 62 -7.72 2.70 19.25
CA GLN A 62 -7.10 1.68 18.41
C GLN A 62 -6.54 2.23 17.09
N ARG A 63 -7.22 3.22 16.49
CA ARG A 63 -6.75 3.88 15.26
C ARG A 63 -5.52 4.73 15.52
N ASP A 64 -5.49 5.46 16.65
CA ASP A 64 -4.33 6.25 17.04
C ASP A 64 -3.14 5.38 17.44
N ALA A 65 -3.38 4.21 18.05
CA ALA A 65 -2.33 3.24 18.33
C ALA A 65 -1.69 2.70 17.04
N THR A 66 -2.50 2.32 16.03
CA THR A 66 -1.97 1.83 14.75
C THR A 66 -1.25 2.93 13.96
N VAL A 67 -1.81 4.14 13.91
CA VAL A 67 -1.19 5.29 13.23
C VAL A 67 0.12 5.69 13.91
N SER A 68 0.17 5.67 15.25
CA SER A 68 1.40 5.98 15.99
C SER A 68 2.48 4.89 15.87
N VAL A 69 2.10 3.62 15.74
CA VAL A 69 3.04 2.52 15.42
C VAL A 69 3.61 2.69 14.01
N LEU A 70 2.77 2.93 12.99
CA LEU A 70 3.23 3.16 11.62
C LEU A 70 4.13 4.39 11.51
N LEU A 71 3.80 5.50 12.19
CA LEU A 71 4.65 6.69 12.26
C LEU A 71 6.00 6.41 12.91
N ARG A 72 6.03 5.57 13.96
CA ARG A 72 7.26 5.16 14.62
C ARG A 72 8.13 4.31 13.70
N GLU A 73 7.54 3.34 13.01
CA GLU A 73 8.25 2.49 12.05
C GLU A 73 8.77 3.29 10.85
N LEU A 74 7.97 4.23 10.32
CA LEU A 74 8.40 5.12 9.23
C LEU A 74 9.59 5.99 9.66
N LYS A 75 9.54 6.54 10.88
CA LYS A 75 10.62 7.37 11.43
C LYS A 75 11.90 6.55 11.66
N GLU A 76 11.76 5.31 12.14
CA GLU A 76 12.88 4.39 12.32
C GLU A 76 13.49 3.97 10.98
N MET A 77 12.67 3.67 9.96
CA MET A 77 13.16 3.39 8.61
C MET A 77 13.90 4.59 8.01
N SER A 78 13.35 5.81 8.17
CA SER A 78 13.99 7.04 7.72
C SER A 78 15.35 7.25 8.40
N LYS A 79 15.46 6.92 9.70
CA LYS A 79 16.70 7.02 10.46
C LYS A 79 17.73 6.01 9.96
N ARG A 80 17.35 4.74 9.81
CA ARG A 80 18.22 3.68 9.27
C ARG A 80 18.72 4.00 7.87
N LEU A 81 17.88 4.59 7.03
CA LEU A 81 18.26 5.04 5.69
C LEU A 81 19.32 6.15 5.75
N ALA A 82 19.17 7.12 6.66
CA ALA A 82 20.16 8.17 6.86
C ALA A 82 21.49 7.61 7.38
N GLU A 83 21.47 6.69 8.34
CA GLU A 83 22.66 6.01 8.85
C GLU A 83 23.37 5.19 7.75
N THR A 84 22.60 4.50 6.92
CA THR A 84 23.12 3.75 5.77
C THR A 84 23.79 4.68 4.76
N ASN A 85 23.19 5.83 4.45
CA ASN A 85 23.79 6.82 3.56
C ASN A 85 25.12 7.36 4.09
N VAL A 86 25.21 7.61 5.41
CA VAL A 86 26.47 8.05 6.04
C VAL A 86 27.54 6.96 5.92
N MET A 87 27.18 5.69 6.16
CA MET A 87 28.11 4.57 6.02
C MET A 87 28.62 4.44 4.58
N VAL A 88 27.74 4.58 3.58
CA VAL A 88 28.11 4.53 2.15
C VAL A 88 29.07 5.66 1.80
N GLU A 89 28.84 6.89 2.26
CA GLU A 89 29.75 8.01 2.01
C GLU A 89 31.10 7.83 2.73
N ASN A 90 31.12 7.22 3.91
CA ASN A 90 32.38 6.90 4.59
C ASN A 90 33.18 5.83 3.82
N VAL A 91 32.54 4.73 3.41
CA VAL A 91 33.18 3.69 2.60
C VAL A 91 33.71 4.28 1.29
N LYS A 92 32.97 5.18 0.65
CA LYS A 92 33.41 5.89 -0.56
C LYS A 92 34.65 6.74 -0.31
N LYS A 93 34.73 7.45 0.82
CA LYS A 93 35.90 8.23 1.21
C LYS A 93 37.11 7.35 1.53
N GLU A 94 36.91 6.25 2.26
CA GLU A 94 37.98 5.27 2.54
C GLU A 94 38.50 4.67 1.24
N THR A 95 37.62 4.21 0.35
CA THR A 95 38.01 3.65 -0.95
C THR A 95 38.77 4.67 -1.82
N ALA A 96 38.35 5.95 -1.79
CA ALA A 96 39.05 7.02 -2.52
C ALA A 96 40.43 7.32 -1.93
N LYS A 97 40.57 7.22 -0.60
CA LYS A 97 41.85 7.38 0.10
C LYS A 97 42.78 6.21 -0.23
N ASP A 98 42.30 4.98 -0.14
CA ASP A 98 43.10 3.78 -0.47
C ASP A 98 43.59 3.83 -1.93
N LEU A 99 42.75 4.29 -2.86
CA LEU A 99 43.14 4.53 -4.26
C LEU A 99 44.24 5.59 -4.42
N SER A 100 44.20 6.64 -3.60
CA SER A 100 45.24 7.68 -3.56
C SER A 100 46.55 7.13 -3.01
N ASP A 101 46.49 6.40 -1.90
CA ASP A 101 47.65 5.86 -1.22
C ASP A 101 48.37 4.82 -2.11
N LEU A 102 47.61 3.90 -2.72
CA LEU A 102 48.14 2.96 -3.72
C LEU A 102 48.78 3.67 -4.92
N ARG A 103 48.22 4.81 -5.36
CA ARG A 103 48.77 5.58 -6.48
C ARG A 103 50.09 6.25 -6.09
N ASN A 104 50.22 6.73 -4.86
CA ASN A 104 51.44 7.33 -4.34
C ASN A 104 52.54 6.27 -4.15
N GLU A 105 52.20 5.11 -3.57
CA GLU A 105 53.12 3.97 -3.45
C GLU A 105 53.60 3.49 -4.82
N LEU A 106 52.71 3.41 -5.82
CA LEU A 106 53.09 3.08 -7.19
C LEU A 106 54.05 4.12 -7.80
N ALA A 107 53.83 5.41 -7.52
CA ALA A 107 54.70 6.49 -8.00
C ALA A 107 56.08 6.46 -7.33
N GLU A 108 56.16 6.12 -6.04
CA GLU A 108 57.42 5.90 -5.33
C GLU A 108 58.18 4.70 -5.87
N MET A 109 57.50 3.56 -6.05
CA MET A 109 58.11 2.37 -6.66
C MET A 109 58.61 2.65 -8.08
N LYS A 110 57.88 3.47 -8.85
CA LYS A 110 58.32 3.89 -10.19
C LYS A 110 59.58 4.75 -10.14
N LYS A 111 59.67 5.70 -9.20
CA LYS A 111 60.89 6.51 -9.00
C LYS A 111 62.09 5.66 -8.56
N LEU A 112 61.88 4.68 -7.68
CA LEU A 112 62.92 3.74 -7.26
C LEU A 112 63.39 2.86 -8.42
N ALA A 113 62.48 2.46 -9.32
CA ALA A 113 62.81 1.70 -10.53
C ALA A 113 63.62 2.55 -11.53
N GLU A 114 63.21 3.80 -11.77
CA GLU A 114 63.90 4.75 -12.66
C GLU A 114 65.30 5.14 -12.12
N GLY A 115 65.43 5.37 -10.81
CA GLY A 115 66.71 5.61 -10.15
C GLY A 115 67.67 4.42 -10.27
N SER A 116 67.16 3.21 -10.06
CA SER A 116 67.93 1.97 -10.23
C SER A 116 68.35 1.75 -11.70
N GLN A 117 67.62 2.28 -12.67
CA GLN A 117 67.93 2.19 -14.10
C GLN A 117 69.06 3.14 -14.52
N SER A 118 69.11 4.35 -13.97
CA SER A 118 70.24 5.28 -14.17
C SER A 118 71.56 4.75 -13.61
N GLN A 119 71.55 4.24 -12.38
CA GLN A 119 72.73 3.71 -11.69
C GLN A 119 73.26 2.41 -12.32
N SER A 120 72.38 1.64 -12.97
CA SER A 120 72.74 0.44 -13.71
C SER A 120 73.26 0.73 -15.11
N ASN A 121 72.80 1.79 -15.78
CA ASN A 121 73.40 2.24 -17.04
C ASN A 121 74.81 2.80 -16.81
N ASP A 122 75.02 3.56 -15.73
CA ASP A 122 76.34 4.03 -15.32
C ASP A 122 77.29 2.89 -14.95
N ASN A 123 76.78 1.86 -14.25
CA ASN A 123 77.56 0.66 -13.95
C ASN A 123 77.83 -0.20 -15.19
N CYS A 124 76.91 -0.26 -16.16
CA CYS A 124 77.12 -0.99 -17.41
C CYS A 124 78.18 -0.31 -18.29
N GLN A 125 78.19 1.03 -18.31
CA GLN A 125 79.21 1.81 -19.00
C GLN A 125 80.59 1.67 -18.33
N LYS A 126 80.67 1.71 -16.99
CA LYS A 126 81.91 1.47 -16.24
C LYS A 126 82.47 0.05 -16.43
N VAL A 127 81.61 -0.96 -16.51
CA VAL A 127 82.04 -2.35 -16.77
C VAL A 127 82.54 -2.52 -18.21
N ALA A 128 81.97 -1.80 -19.18
CA ALA A 128 82.48 -1.76 -20.55
C ALA A 128 83.85 -1.05 -20.63
N ASP A 129 84.03 0.07 -19.94
CA ASP A 129 85.30 0.80 -19.89
C ASP A 129 86.41 0.01 -19.15
N LEU A 130 86.06 -0.69 -18.06
CA LEU A 130 86.97 -1.59 -17.35
C LEU A 130 87.38 -2.80 -18.19
N LYS A 131 86.46 -3.33 -19.02
CA LYS A 131 86.75 -4.43 -19.96
C LYS A 131 87.72 -3.99 -21.06
N SER A 132 87.52 -2.81 -21.63
CA SER A 132 88.45 -2.25 -22.63
C SER A 132 89.82 -1.88 -22.04
N GLN A 133 89.89 -1.47 -20.77
CA GLN A 133 91.17 -1.25 -20.07
C GLN A 133 91.87 -2.57 -19.70
N ALA A 134 91.12 -3.61 -19.31
CA ALA A 134 91.66 -4.94 -19.04
C ALA A 134 92.18 -5.63 -20.31
N GLU A 135 91.51 -5.46 -21.46
CA GLU A 135 91.99 -5.96 -22.76
C GLU A 135 93.26 -5.22 -23.25
N LEU A 136 93.47 -3.96 -22.85
CA LEU A 136 94.71 -3.19 -23.10
C LEU A 136 95.88 -3.60 -22.17
N LEU A 137 95.59 -3.98 -20.92
CA LEU A 137 96.59 -4.45 -19.94
C LEU A 137 96.96 -5.92 -20.12
N ALA A 138 96.02 -6.75 -20.59
CA ALA A 138 96.27 -8.17 -20.92
C ALA A 138 97.24 -8.35 -22.10
N ALA A 139 97.41 -7.34 -22.95
CA ALA A 139 98.42 -7.35 -24.02
C ALA A 139 99.86 -7.16 -23.52
N HIS A 140 100.09 -6.92 -22.22
CA HIS A 140 101.42 -6.55 -21.71
C HIS A 140 101.99 -7.41 -20.57
N PHE A 141 101.27 -8.41 -20.04
CA PHE A 141 101.79 -9.26 -18.96
C PHE A 141 101.38 -10.74 -19.12
N ASP A 142 102.18 -11.49 -19.90
CA ASP A 142 102.27 -12.95 -19.78
C ASP A 142 103.20 -13.29 -18.61
N ASN A 143 102.63 -13.40 -17.40
CA ASN A 143 103.04 -14.22 -16.25
C ASN A 143 102.65 -13.53 -14.94
N PHE A 144 101.69 -14.10 -14.22
CA PHE A 144 101.82 -14.51 -12.82
C PHE A 144 100.49 -15.14 -12.35
N THR A 145 100.58 -16.32 -11.74
CA THR A 145 99.51 -17.00 -11.00
C THR A 145 99.24 -16.31 -9.66
N MET A 146 97.97 -16.12 -9.27
CA MET A 146 97.50 -16.37 -7.89
C MET A 146 95.96 -16.32 -7.77
N ASP A 147 95.47 -17.20 -6.88
CA ASP A 147 94.11 -17.27 -6.32
C ASP A 147 93.54 -15.93 -5.86
N SER A 148 92.25 -15.71 -6.11
CA SER A 148 91.34 -15.12 -5.13
C SER A 148 89.88 -15.37 -5.51
N ASP A 149 89.16 -16.02 -4.61
CA ASP A 149 87.71 -16.10 -4.55
C ASP A 149 87.08 -14.70 -4.61
N ASP A 150 86.19 -14.46 -5.58
CA ASP A 150 84.99 -13.64 -5.41
C ASP A 150 84.11 -13.71 -6.67
N GLU A 151 83.02 -14.47 -6.55
CA GLU A 151 81.97 -14.64 -7.54
C GLU A 151 81.11 -13.37 -7.62
N PHE A 152 81.49 -12.44 -8.50
CA PHE A 152 80.73 -11.21 -8.75
C PHE A 152 79.38 -11.57 -9.42
N ASN A 153 78.27 -11.09 -8.84
CA ASN A 153 76.89 -11.49 -9.13
C ASN A 153 76.10 -10.42 -9.95
N PRO A 154 76.28 -10.32 -11.28
CA PRO A 154 75.44 -9.50 -12.16
C PRO A 154 74.12 -10.18 -12.56
N LEU A 155 73.97 -11.50 -12.35
CA LEU A 155 72.75 -12.24 -12.69
C LEU A 155 71.57 -11.91 -11.75
N ALA A 156 71.82 -11.70 -10.45
CA ALA A 156 70.78 -11.39 -9.47
C ALA A 156 70.09 -10.03 -9.73
N SER A 157 70.84 -9.04 -10.24
CA SER A 157 70.31 -7.73 -10.62
C SER A 157 69.36 -7.80 -11.82
N PHE A 158 69.69 -8.66 -12.79
CA PHE A 158 68.87 -8.85 -13.99
C PHE A 158 67.57 -9.61 -13.67
N CYS A 159 67.62 -10.62 -12.80
CA CYS A 159 66.43 -11.34 -12.32
C CYS A 159 65.44 -10.42 -11.59
N ASN A 160 65.92 -9.50 -10.74
CA ASN A 160 65.05 -8.58 -10.00
C ASN A 160 64.27 -7.61 -10.90
N ARG A 161 64.84 -7.12 -12.01
CA ARG A 161 64.13 -6.23 -12.96
C ARG A 161 63.03 -6.95 -13.74
N LEU A 162 63.29 -8.18 -14.17
CA LEU A 162 62.29 -8.99 -14.87
C LEU A 162 61.11 -9.29 -13.96
N GLN A 163 61.35 -9.59 -12.68
CA GLN A 163 60.29 -9.80 -11.70
C GLN A 163 59.46 -8.54 -11.45
N LEU A 164 60.09 -7.37 -11.30
CA LEU A 164 59.38 -6.11 -11.05
C LEU A 164 58.46 -5.71 -12.22
N THR A 165 58.93 -5.90 -13.45
CA THR A 165 58.17 -5.58 -14.67
C THR A 165 56.99 -6.53 -14.85
N HIS A 166 57.20 -7.82 -14.53
CA HIS A 166 56.13 -8.81 -14.54
C HIS A 166 55.04 -8.47 -13.51
N VAL A 167 55.42 -8.15 -12.27
CA VAL A 167 54.49 -7.76 -11.19
C VAL A 167 53.68 -6.51 -11.56
N ASN A 168 54.30 -5.49 -12.14
CA ASN A 168 53.60 -4.26 -12.53
C ASN A 168 52.57 -4.50 -13.64
N ASN A 169 52.91 -5.34 -14.63
CA ASN A 169 51.98 -5.69 -15.71
C ASN A 169 50.79 -6.53 -15.18
N THR A 170 51.05 -7.47 -14.26
CA THR A 170 50.00 -8.26 -13.61
C THR A 170 49.06 -7.38 -12.79
N LEU A 171 49.60 -6.44 -12.00
CA LEU A 171 48.80 -5.52 -11.19
C LEU A 171 47.92 -4.60 -12.07
N SER A 172 48.46 -4.10 -13.18
CA SER A 172 47.69 -3.29 -14.12
C SER A 172 46.54 -4.08 -14.73
N SER A 173 46.76 -5.35 -15.07
CA SER A 173 45.73 -6.25 -15.59
C SER A 173 44.62 -6.48 -14.55
N ASP A 174 44.98 -6.75 -13.29
CA ASP A 174 44.01 -7.00 -12.21
C ASP A 174 43.16 -5.78 -11.88
N VAL A 175 43.75 -4.57 -11.93
CA VAL A 175 43.02 -3.31 -11.74
C VAL A 175 41.99 -3.09 -12.86
N ASP A 176 42.34 -3.43 -14.10
CA ASP A 176 41.41 -3.27 -15.23
C ASP A 176 40.29 -4.34 -15.21
N ASP A 177 40.58 -5.57 -14.79
CA ASP A 177 39.54 -6.59 -14.53
C ASP A 177 38.59 -6.17 -13.40
N ALA A 178 39.12 -5.61 -12.30
CA ALA A 178 38.31 -5.10 -11.20
C ALA A 178 37.40 -3.93 -11.65
N LYS A 179 37.89 -3.01 -12.48
CA LYS A 179 37.07 -1.94 -13.07
C LYS A 179 35.96 -2.49 -13.96
N LEU A 180 36.23 -3.52 -14.75
CA LEU A 180 35.22 -4.16 -15.61
C LEU A 180 34.11 -4.81 -14.77
N LYS A 181 34.48 -5.55 -13.73
CA LYS A 181 33.51 -6.13 -12.77
C LYS A 181 32.68 -5.05 -12.08
N LEU A 182 33.32 -3.96 -11.65
CA LEU A 182 32.62 -2.84 -11.02
C LEU A 182 31.60 -2.20 -11.97
N ARG A 183 31.98 -1.92 -13.23
CA ARG A 183 31.04 -1.41 -14.24
C ARG A 183 29.87 -2.36 -14.47
N ALA A 184 30.12 -3.66 -14.57
CA ALA A 184 29.05 -4.65 -14.74
C ALA A 184 28.08 -4.69 -13.55
N LEU A 185 28.61 -4.60 -12.32
CA LEU A 185 27.82 -4.46 -11.09
C LEU A 185 27.00 -3.18 -11.07
N THR A 186 27.60 -2.04 -11.44
CA THR A 186 26.88 -0.75 -11.55
C THR A 186 25.74 -0.83 -12.56
N THR A 187 25.95 -1.45 -13.73
CA THR A 187 24.90 -1.62 -14.73
C THR A 187 23.79 -2.54 -14.23
N LYS A 188 24.12 -3.67 -13.59
CA LYS A 188 23.12 -4.56 -12.98
C LYS A 188 22.33 -3.86 -11.87
N PHE A 189 23.00 -3.06 -11.06
CA PHE A 189 22.37 -2.27 -10.01
C PHE A 189 21.40 -1.24 -10.61
N ALA A 190 21.82 -0.52 -11.66
CA ALA A 190 20.96 0.43 -12.38
C ALA A 190 19.72 -0.24 -13.01
N MET A 191 19.87 -1.45 -13.56
CA MET A 191 18.73 -2.24 -14.06
C MET A 191 17.80 -2.72 -12.93
N SER A 192 18.35 -3.01 -11.75
CA SER A 192 17.58 -3.43 -10.58
C SER A 192 16.81 -2.29 -9.92
N THR A 193 17.29 -1.05 -10.05
CA THR A 193 16.65 0.15 -9.46
C THR A 193 15.75 0.90 -10.44
N ALA A 194 15.73 0.49 -11.72
CA ALA A 194 14.84 1.08 -12.70
C ALA A 194 13.37 0.80 -12.33
N PRO A 195 12.49 1.82 -12.37
CA PRO A 195 11.07 1.63 -12.11
C PRO A 195 10.47 0.68 -13.15
N LYS A 196 10.02 -0.48 -12.69
CA LYS A 196 9.29 -1.45 -13.52
C LYS A 196 7.84 -1.01 -13.60
N THR A 197 7.27 -1.00 -14.81
CA THR A 197 5.86 -0.66 -15.03
C THR A 197 5.21 -1.73 -15.90
N ILE A 198 3.96 -2.04 -15.56
CA ILE A 198 3.08 -2.91 -16.35
C ILE A 198 2.01 -2.10 -17.09
N GLY A 199 2.02 -0.76 -16.98
CA GLY A 199 1.07 0.14 -17.66
C GLY A 199 -0.38 0.06 -17.16
N LYS A 200 -0.66 -0.73 -16.11
CA LYS A 200 -1.97 -0.92 -15.50
C LYS A 200 -1.85 -1.12 -13.99
N ILE A 201 -2.97 -1.04 -13.27
CA ILE A 201 -3.04 -1.48 -11.88
C ILE A 201 -2.88 -3.01 -11.85
N PRO A 202 -2.03 -3.57 -10.97
CA PRO A 202 -1.85 -5.02 -10.85
C PRO A 202 -3.17 -5.71 -10.54
N ASN A 203 -3.49 -6.76 -11.30
CA ASN A 203 -4.71 -7.55 -11.07
C ASN A 203 -4.40 -8.96 -10.53
N SER A 204 -3.13 -9.27 -10.28
CA SER A 204 -2.69 -10.58 -9.81
C SER A 204 -1.31 -10.51 -9.15
N CYS A 205 -0.94 -11.56 -8.41
CA CYS A 205 0.40 -11.79 -7.89
C CYS A 205 1.44 -11.91 -9.01
N ALA A 206 1.05 -12.34 -10.22
CA ALA A 206 1.95 -12.43 -11.37
C ALA A 206 2.30 -11.02 -11.87
N ASP A 207 1.32 -10.12 -11.96
CA ASP A 207 1.55 -8.70 -12.26
C ASP A 207 2.48 -8.05 -11.21
N LEU A 208 2.28 -8.37 -9.92
CA LEU A 208 3.17 -7.90 -8.84
C LEU A 208 4.59 -8.45 -9.00
N LEU A 209 4.76 -9.72 -9.37
CA LEU A 209 6.07 -10.29 -9.64
C LEU A 209 6.81 -9.56 -10.78
N LEU A 210 6.08 -9.19 -11.85
CA LEU A 210 6.63 -8.39 -12.96
C LEU A 210 7.06 -6.98 -12.50
N LEU A 211 6.33 -6.40 -11.54
CA LEU A 211 6.71 -5.13 -10.89
C LEU A 211 7.90 -5.27 -9.92
N GLY A 212 8.39 -6.49 -9.69
CA GLY A 212 9.54 -6.77 -8.83
C GLY A 212 9.20 -7.11 -7.38
N TYR A 213 7.93 -7.39 -7.07
CA TYR A 213 7.55 -7.92 -5.77
C TYR A 213 7.99 -9.38 -5.67
N THR A 214 8.82 -9.67 -4.66
CA THR A 214 9.39 -11.02 -4.45
C THR A 214 9.20 -11.54 -3.03
N ARG A 215 8.60 -10.73 -2.15
CA ARG A 215 8.36 -11.11 -0.75
C ARG A 215 6.96 -11.65 -0.58
N ASN A 216 6.84 -12.84 -0.02
CA ASN A 216 5.52 -13.42 0.28
C ASN A 216 4.73 -12.51 1.21
N GLY A 217 3.42 -12.42 1.01
CA GLY A 217 2.58 -11.56 1.82
C GLY A 217 1.21 -11.27 1.23
N ILE A 218 0.46 -10.42 1.92
CA ILE A 218 -0.86 -9.95 1.51
C ILE A 218 -0.70 -8.66 0.70
N TYR A 219 -1.33 -8.62 -0.46
CA TYR A 219 -1.29 -7.51 -1.41
C TYR A 219 -2.68 -7.13 -1.88
N SER A 220 -2.85 -5.86 -2.21
CA SER A 220 -4.05 -5.37 -2.88
C SER A 220 -3.88 -5.44 -4.39
N VAL A 221 -4.82 -6.10 -5.06
CA VAL A 221 -4.88 -6.20 -6.52
C VAL A 221 -6.26 -5.77 -7.01
N MET A 222 -6.31 -5.30 -8.25
CA MET A 222 -7.58 -4.95 -8.89
C MET A 222 -8.28 -6.22 -9.35
N GLY A 223 -9.46 -6.51 -8.77
CA GLY A 223 -10.36 -7.55 -9.25
C GLY A 223 -11.20 -7.05 -10.44
N ASN A 224 -12.33 -7.70 -10.69
CA ASN A 224 -13.18 -7.33 -11.83
C ASN A 224 -13.77 -5.91 -11.73
N LYS A 225 -14.15 -5.47 -10.52
CA LYS A 225 -14.82 -4.16 -10.25
C LYS A 225 -14.53 -3.58 -8.87
N GLN A 226 -13.62 -4.20 -8.13
CA GLN A 226 -13.33 -3.86 -6.73
C GLN A 226 -11.89 -4.27 -6.42
N VAL A 227 -11.30 -3.63 -5.41
CA VAL A 227 -9.98 -4.04 -4.92
C VAL A 227 -10.13 -5.31 -4.09
N GLU A 228 -9.27 -6.28 -4.36
CA GLU A 228 -9.21 -7.55 -3.65
C GLU A 228 -7.90 -7.63 -2.87
N SER A 229 -7.98 -8.28 -1.71
CA SER A 229 -6.82 -8.64 -0.90
C SER A 229 -6.47 -10.08 -1.23
N VAL A 230 -5.25 -10.31 -1.72
CA VAL A 230 -4.74 -11.62 -2.09
C VAL A 230 -3.44 -11.90 -1.36
N TYR A 231 -3.20 -13.14 -1.00
CA TYR A 231 -1.91 -13.61 -0.52
C TYR A 231 -1.10 -14.14 -1.69
N CYS A 232 0.11 -13.62 -1.87
CA CYS A 232 1.05 -14.04 -2.88
C CYS A 232 2.16 -14.89 -2.26
N ASP A 233 2.34 -16.10 -2.76
CA ASP A 233 3.49 -16.96 -2.44
C ASP A 233 4.46 -17.02 -3.62
N PHE A 234 5.46 -16.14 -3.61
CA PHE A 234 6.49 -16.07 -4.64
C PHE A 234 7.51 -17.22 -4.59
N THR A 235 7.37 -18.17 -3.66
CA THR A 235 8.16 -19.42 -3.68
C THR A 235 7.57 -20.45 -4.66
N LYS A 236 6.32 -20.26 -5.07
CA LYS A 236 5.59 -21.12 -6.02
C LYS A 236 5.73 -20.62 -7.44
N ASN A 237 5.48 -21.51 -8.40
CA ASN A 237 5.39 -21.11 -9.80
C ASN A 237 4.10 -20.31 -10.02
N SER A 238 4.11 -19.31 -10.91
CA SER A 238 2.93 -18.51 -11.22
C SER A 238 1.72 -19.31 -11.73
N SER A 239 1.96 -20.53 -12.23
CA SER A 239 0.91 -21.45 -12.67
C SER A 239 0.31 -22.31 -11.56
N ASP A 240 0.90 -22.31 -10.37
CA ASP A 240 0.43 -23.12 -9.24
C ASP A 240 -0.81 -22.46 -8.61
N ALA A 241 -1.80 -23.27 -8.21
CA ALA A 241 -3.02 -22.76 -7.56
C ALA A 241 -2.72 -22.01 -6.25
N ASP A 242 -1.67 -22.42 -5.53
CA ASP A 242 -1.26 -21.82 -4.25
C ASP A 242 -0.43 -20.54 -4.42
N PHE A 243 -0.06 -20.16 -5.65
CA PHE A 243 0.71 -18.94 -5.92
C PHE A 243 -0.07 -17.68 -5.52
N GLN A 244 -1.39 -17.71 -5.72
CA GLN A 244 -2.30 -16.62 -5.36
C GLN A 244 -3.53 -17.17 -4.65
N THR A 245 -3.71 -16.78 -3.39
CA THR A 245 -4.90 -17.12 -2.61
C THR A 245 -5.74 -15.88 -2.35
N ALA A 246 -7.03 -15.90 -2.68
CA ALA A 246 -7.94 -14.82 -2.34
C ALA A 246 -8.19 -14.78 -0.81
N ILE A 247 -7.93 -13.62 -0.18
CA ILE A 247 -8.13 -13.41 1.25
C ILE A 247 -9.46 -12.69 1.51
N GLY A 248 -9.80 -11.72 0.67
CA GLY A 248 -11.06 -10.98 0.81
C GLY A 248 -11.15 -9.78 -0.12
N ILE A 249 -12.17 -8.96 0.13
CA ILE A 249 -12.46 -7.76 -0.64
C ILE A 249 -12.06 -6.54 0.19
N VAL A 250 -11.38 -5.59 -0.44
CA VAL A 250 -11.05 -4.30 0.18
C VAL A 250 -12.03 -3.27 -0.34
N ASP A 251 -12.90 -2.81 0.55
CA ASP A 251 -13.84 -1.73 0.28
C ASP A 251 -13.08 -0.40 0.21
N THR A 252 -12.75 0.02 -1.02
CA THR A 252 -12.07 1.28 -1.30
C THR A 252 -13.07 2.26 -1.90
N LYS A 253 -13.26 3.38 -1.20
CA LYS A 253 -14.11 4.49 -1.64
C LYS A 253 -13.26 5.73 -1.85
N THR A 254 -13.37 6.37 -3.01
CA THR A 254 -12.76 7.66 -3.30
C THR A 254 -13.47 8.81 -2.58
N MET A 255 -14.75 8.61 -2.26
CA MET A 255 -15.60 9.57 -1.56
C MET A 255 -16.56 8.86 -0.59
N ARG A 256 -16.80 9.49 0.56
CA ARG A 256 -17.91 9.08 1.44
C ARG A 256 -19.18 9.78 0.98
N VAL A 257 -20.25 9.00 0.78
CA VAL A 257 -21.58 9.52 0.46
C VAL A 257 -22.55 8.98 1.49
N SER A 258 -23.10 9.87 2.31
CA SER A 258 -24.07 9.50 3.33
C SER A 258 -24.92 10.70 3.69
N PHE A 259 -26.24 10.52 3.78
CA PHE A 259 -27.14 11.59 4.19
C PHE A 259 -28.21 11.12 5.15
N HIS A 260 -28.72 12.08 5.92
CA HIS A 260 -29.91 11.93 6.75
C HIS A 260 -30.76 13.18 6.65
N ALA A 261 -31.92 13.05 6.02
CA ALA A 261 -32.86 14.12 5.77
C ALA A 261 -34.14 13.91 6.61
N GLN A 262 -34.67 15.01 7.14
CA GLN A 262 -35.85 15.02 8.02
C GLN A 262 -36.81 16.14 7.64
N ARG A 263 -38.08 15.94 7.95
CA ARG A 263 -39.10 16.99 7.89
C ARG A 263 -39.36 17.56 9.28
N VAL A 264 -39.96 18.75 9.32
CA VAL A 264 -40.40 19.40 10.57
C VAL A 264 -41.90 19.68 10.63
N ALA A 265 -42.61 19.36 9.55
CA ALA A 265 -44.05 19.55 9.44
C ALA A 265 -44.68 18.53 8.48
N ASP A 266 -45.96 18.28 8.73
CA ASP A 266 -46.87 17.52 7.89
C ASP A 266 -46.67 17.80 6.38
N TYR A 267 -46.92 16.77 5.57
CA TYR A 267 -46.86 16.88 4.10
C TYR A 267 -48.11 16.32 3.42
N THR A 268 -48.73 17.13 2.57
CA THR A 268 -50.02 16.83 1.92
C THR A 268 -50.01 16.99 0.40
N ALA A 269 -48.90 17.45 -0.20
CA ALA A 269 -48.85 17.71 -1.63
C ALA A 269 -48.67 16.39 -2.42
N ILE A 270 -49.80 15.80 -2.81
CA ILE A 270 -49.84 14.56 -3.59
C ILE A 270 -49.24 14.78 -4.99
N GLY A 271 -48.52 13.79 -5.50
CA GLY A 271 -47.91 13.80 -6.83
C GLY A 271 -46.65 14.65 -6.93
N THR A 272 -46.12 15.14 -5.82
CA THR A 272 -44.95 16.01 -5.79
C THR A 272 -43.82 15.42 -4.94
N THR A 273 -42.58 15.79 -5.26
CA THR A 273 -41.39 15.34 -4.53
C THR A 273 -41.43 15.86 -3.11
N ILE A 274 -41.22 14.98 -2.13
CA ILE A 274 -41.23 15.32 -0.71
C ILE A 274 -39.95 16.10 -0.38
N PRO A 275 -40.01 17.40 -0.02
CA PRO A 275 -38.84 18.14 0.42
C PRO A 275 -38.47 17.78 1.86
N PHE A 276 -37.25 18.12 2.26
CA PHE A 276 -36.73 17.94 3.62
C PHE A 276 -36.18 19.25 4.15
N ASP A 277 -36.72 19.68 5.28
CA ASP A 277 -36.38 20.95 5.91
C ASP A 277 -35.01 20.90 6.61
N VAL A 278 -34.51 19.71 6.93
CA VAL A 278 -33.26 19.54 7.67
C VAL A 278 -32.45 18.38 7.11
N LEU A 279 -31.22 18.66 6.68
CA LEU A 279 -30.18 17.69 6.39
C LEU A 279 -29.24 17.58 7.60
N ARG A 280 -29.37 16.50 8.38
CA ARG A 280 -28.54 16.25 9.58
C ARG A 280 -27.11 15.89 9.21
N THR A 281 -26.98 15.08 8.16
CA THR A 281 -25.72 14.68 7.54
C THR A 281 -25.92 14.74 6.04
N ASN A 282 -24.90 15.15 5.30
CA ASN A 282 -24.89 15.16 3.84
C ASN A 282 -23.46 15.03 3.31
N GLU A 283 -22.73 14.01 3.74
CA GLU A 283 -21.40 13.74 3.20
C GLU A 283 -21.50 13.46 1.69
N GLY A 284 -20.66 14.11 0.90
CA GLY A 284 -20.67 14.03 -0.57
C GLY A 284 -21.68 14.97 -1.25
N ASP A 285 -22.38 15.82 -0.49
CA ASP A 285 -23.32 16.84 -0.99
C ASP A 285 -24.35 16.32 -2.01
N ALA A 286 -24.75 15.05 -1.84
CA ALA A 286 -25.56 14.33 -2.81
C ALA A 286 -27.06 14.52 -2.62
N MET A 287 -27.51 14.84 -1.41
CA MET A 287 -28.92 15.11 -1.10
C MET A 287 -29.22 16.61 -1.08
N SER A 288 -30.34 17.02 -1.67
CA SER A 288 -30.84 18.41 -1.63
C SER A 288 -32.06 18.55 -0.73
N GLU A 289 -32.28 19.76 -0.20
CA GLU A 289 -33.51 20.10 0.57
C GLU A 289 -34.79 19.96 -0.26
N THR A 290 -34.68 20.02 -1.59
CA THR A 290 -35.80 19.77 -2.51
C THR A 290 -36.27 18.31 -2.53
N GLY A 291 -35.56 17.40 -1.87
CA GLY A 291 -35.93 15.99 -1.80
C GLY A 291 -35.32 15.10 -2.89
N ILE A 292 -34.39 15.64 -3.66
CA ILE A 292 -33.73 14.93 -4.75
C ILE A 292 -32.29 14.62 -4.35
N PHE A 293 -31.97 13.33 -4.36
CA PHE A 293 -30.61 12.82 -4.29
C PHE A 293 -30.04 12.66 -5.70
N ILE A 294 -28.81 13.12 -5.92
CA ILE A 294 -28.08 12.97 -7.18
C ILE A 294 -26.82 12.16 -6.92
N THR A 295 -26.69 11.05 -7.62
CA THR A 295 -25.60 10.08 -7.42
C THR A 295 -24.25 10.69 -7.82
N PRO A 296 -23.30 10.89 -6.88
CA PRO A 296 -22.05 11.58 -7.19
C PRO A 296 -20.98 10.64 -7.76
N THR A 297 -20.94 9.38 -7.33
CA THR A 297 -20.06 8.30 -7.86
C THR A 297 -20.89 7.09 -8.26
N PRO A 298 -20.49 6.33 -9.30
CA PRO A 298 -21.14 5.07 -9.60
C PRO A 298 -20.91 4.06 -8.47
N GLY A 299 -21.92 3.26 -8.15
CA GLY A 299 -21.79 2.28 -7.07
C GLY A 299 -23.11 1.69 -6.60
N THR A 300 -23.03 0.95 -5.51
CA THR A 300 -24.17 0.35 -4.81
C THR A 300 -24.54 1.20 -3.60
N TYR A 301 -25.77 1.69 -3.58
CA TYR A 301 -26.29 2.57 -2.54
C TYR A 301 -27.41 1.89 -1.77
N PHE A 302 -27.43 2.11 -0.46
CA PHE A 302 -28.56 1.78 0.40
C PHE A 302 -29.40 3.02 0.65
N PHE A 303 -30.72 2.88 0.59
CA PHE A 303 -31.66 3.90 0.99
C PHE A 303 -32.70 3.32 1.94
N ALA A 304 -33.09 4.09 2.95
CA ALA A 304 -34.21 3.74 3.81
C ALA A 304 -35.05 4.96 4.13
N PHE A 305 -36.35 4.76 4.16
CA PHE A 305 -37.33 5.77 4.50
C PHE A 305 -38.26 5.26 5.60
N SER A 306 -38.60 6.13 6.53
CA SER A 306 -39.68 5.93 7.49
C SER A 306 -40.45 7.22 7.72
N GLY A 307 -41.74 7.08 7.99
CA GLY A 307 -42.63 8.18 8.37
C GLY A 307 -43.84 7.65 9.12
N ILE A 308 -44.69 8.57 9.57
CA ILE A 308 -45.95 8.25 10.25
C ILE A 308 -47.12 8.67 9.37
N GLY A 309 -48.09 7.79 9.18
CA GLY A 309 -49.40 8.12 8.62
C GLY A 309 -50.29 8.77 9.68
N LEU A 310 -51.13 9.73 9.28
CA LEU A 310 -52.05 10.38 10.20
C LEU A 310 -53.31 9.50 10.40
N GLY A 311 -53.83 9.38 11.62
CA GLY A 311 -55.02 8.55 11.87
C GLY A 311 -56.27 8.87 11.05
N SER A 312 -56.39 10.08 10.49
CA SER A 312 -57.51 10.48 9.63
C SER A 312 -57.24 10.31 8.12
N SER A 313 -56.07 9.83 7.70
CA SER A 313 -55.68 9.77 6.30
C SER A 313 -54.72 8.63 6.01
N LEU A 314 -54.84 8.03 4.83
CA LEU A 314 -53.85 7.09 4.31
C LEU A 314 -52.50 7.82 4.16
N ALA A 315 -51.39 7.08 4.10
CA ALA A 315 -50.12 7.63 3.64
C ALA A 315 -49.45 6.64 2.71
N ARG A 316 -49.20 7.03 1.46
CA ARG A 316 -48.50 6.21 0.48
C ARG A 316 -47.36 6.97 -0.15
N VAL A 317 -46.14 6.51 0.08
CA VAL A 317 -44.93 7.12 -0.47
C VAL A 317 -44.22 6.13 -1.36
N ASP A 318 -43.90 6.58 -2.56
CA ASP A 318 -43.06 5.83 -3.49
C ASP A 318 -41.66 6.42 -3.52
N MET A 319 -40.66 5.54 -3.61
CA MET A 319 -39.32 5.94 -4.03
C MET A 319 -39.19 5.69 -5.51
N GLU A 320 -38.65 6.67 -6.21
CA GLU A 320 -38.46 6.62 -7.64
C GLU A 320 -37.00 6.87 -8.00
N LYS A 321 -36.55 6.16 -9.02
CA LYS A 321 -35.25 6.33 -9.67
C LYS A 321 -35.44 6.90 -11.06
N MET A 322 -34.58 7.83 -11.44
CA MET A 322 -34.44 8.29 -12.82
C MET A 322 -32.97 8.15 -13.24
N ALA A 323 -32.73 7.47 -14.37
CA ALA A 323 -31.38 7.37 -14.93
C ALA A 323 -30.91 8.75 -15.44
N ALA A 324 -29.61 9.04 -15.33
CA ALA A 324 -29.05 10.33 -15.77
C ALA A 324 -29.35 10.68 -17.25
N THR A 325 -29.51 9.65 -18.08
CA THR A 325 -29.74 9.74 -19.52
C THR A 325 -31.22 9.70 -19.92
N GLN A 326 -32.13 9.61 -18.93
CA GLN A 326 -33.56 9.43 -19.16
C GLN A 326 -34.37 10.52 -18.43
N THR A 327 -35.63 10.67 -18.84
CA THR A 327 -36.58 11.61 -18.23
C THR A 327 -37.64 10.93 -17.36
N ASP A 328 -37.75 9.60 -17.47
CA ASP A 328 -38.83 8.85 -16.84
C ASP A 328 -38.42 8.38 -15.44
N TRP A 329 -39.32 8.60 -14.49
CA TRP A 329 -39.18 8.10 -13.13
C TRP A 329 -39.76 6.70 -13.02
N ILE A 330 -38.99 5.80 -12.44
CA ILE A 330 -39.38 4.39 -12.24
C ILE A 330 -39.46 4.14 -10.74
N ARG A 331 -40.59 3.59 -10.29
CA ARG A 331 -40.81 3.21 -8.90
C ARG A 331 -39.92 2.03 -8.50
N VAL A 332 -39.15 2.21 -7.44
CA VAL A 332 -38.21 1.22 -6.88
C VAL A 332 -38.54 0.80 -5.44
N GLY A 333 -39.50 1.47 -4.80
CA GLY A 333 -39.97 1.13 -3.46
C GLY A 333 -41.30 1.80 -3.14
N ARG A 334 -42.05 1.25 -2.17
CA ARG A 334 -43.31 1.82 -1.68
C ARG A 334 -43.47 1.53 -0.19
N GLY A 335 -43.86 2.56 0.56
CA GLY A 335 -44.39 2.45 1.92
C GLY A 335 -45.86 2.81 1.96
N TYR A 336 -46.61 2.18 2.88
CA TYR A 336 -48.04 2.40 3.04
C TYR A 336 -48.42 2.36 4.53
N ALA A 337 -49.22 3.33 4.95
CA ALA A 337 -49.95 3.35 6.22
C ALA A 337 -51.45 3.48 5.93
N SER A 338 -52.25 2.73 6.68
CA SER A 338 -53.71 2.79 6.59
C SER A 338 -54.25 4.04 7.28
N ALA A 339 -55.48 4.43 6.93
CA ALA A 339 -56.24 5.33 7.79
C ALA A 339 -56.75 4.58 9.03
N GLY A 340 -57.00 5.33 10.11
CA GLY A 340 -57.62 4.84 11.35
C GLY A 340 -56.75 5.05 12.60
N ASN A 341 -55.42 5.04 12.47
CA ASN A 341 -54.47 5.24 13.58
C ASN A 341 -53.18 5.92 13.12
N TYR A 342 -52.37 6.37 14.07
CA TYR A 342 -50.98 6.75 13.77
C TYR A 342 -50.17 5.48 13.50
N GLU A 343 -49.77 5.28 12.26
CA GLU A 343 -49.05 4.08 11.82
C GLU A 343 -47.69 4.47 11.25
N THR A 344 -46.63 3.82 11.76
CA THR A 344 -45.31 3.92 11.14
C THR A 344 -45.30 3.10 9.86
N PHE A 345 -44.90 3.72 8.76
CA PHE A 345 -44.63 3.03 7.50
C PHE A 345 -43.18 3.27 7.09
N SER A 346 -42.56 2.23 6.52
CA SER A 346 -41.17 2.28 6.13
C SER A 346 -40.90 1.34 4.96
N PHE A 347 -39.82 1.60 4.26
CA PHE A 347 -39.25 0.69 3.27
C PHE A 347 -37.77 1.01 3.07
N ASN A 348 -37.04 0.05 2.53
CA ASN A 348 -35.63 0.22 2.18
C ASN A 348 -35.35 -0.42 0.83
N THR A 349 -34.24 -0.02 0.21
CA THR A 349 -33.79 -0.59 -1.06
C THR A 349 -32.27 -0.49 -1.19
N ILE A 350 -31.69 -1.42 -1.93
CA ILE A 350 -30.29 -1.41 -2.33
C ILE A 350 -30.27 -1.32 -3.85
N LEU A 351 -29.68 -0.26 -4.39
CA LEU A 351 -29.70 0.03 -5.81
C LEU A 351 -28.28 0.25 -6.32
N ARG A 352 -28.00 -0.29 -7.50
CA ARG A 352 -26.84 0.10 -8.29
C ARG A 352 -27.18 1.35 -9.10
N LEU A 353 -26.41 2.40 -8.91
CA LEU A 353 -26.62 3.72 -9.51
C LEU A 353 -25.40 4.14 -10.30
N ASN A 354 -25.63 4.77 -11.45
CA ASN A 354 -24.58 5.44 -12.21
C ASN A 354 -24.46 6.90 -11.75
N LYS A 355 -23.28 7.50 -11.99
CA LYS A 355 -23.09 8.94 -11.74
C LYS A 355 -24.17 9.76 -12.45
N GLY A 356 -24.82 10.64 -11.69
CA GLY A 356 -25.90 11.50 -12.16
C GLY A 356 -27.31 10.90 -12.06
N ASP A 357 -27.46 9.60 -11.76
CA ASP A 357 -28.78 9.00 -11.50
C ASP A 357 -29.44 9.72 -10.31
N LYS A 358 -30.76 9.93 -10.39
CA LYS A 358 -31.51 10.67 -9.37
C LYS A 358 -32.45 9.75 -8.60
N ILE A 359 -32.56 9.97 -7.31
CA ILE A 359 -33.53 9.33 -6.41
C ILE A 359 -34.40 10.40 -5.79
N ARG A 360 -35.70 10.14 -5.71
CA ARG A 360 -36.65 10.99 -5.00
C ARG A 360 -37.70 10.17 -4.27
N LEU A 361 -38.38 10.81 -3.32
CA LEU A 361 -39.60 10.29 -2.71
C LEU A 361 -40.80 11.12 -3.16
N ILE A 362 -41.90 10.46 -3.50
CA ILE A 362 -43.14 11.10 -3.93
C ILE A 362 -44.30 10.64 -3.04
N LEU A 363 -45.08 11.60 -2.54
CA LEU A 363 -46.34 11.30 -1.85
C LEU A 363 -47.38 10.98 -2.91
N VAL A 364 -47.81 9.73 -2.98
CA VAL A 364 -48.78 9.26 -3.99
C VAL A 364 -50.20 9.42 -3.49
N GLU A 365 -50.42 9.33 -2.18
CA GLU A 365 -51.74 9.38 -1.60
C GLU A 365 -51.71 9.80 -0.14
N GLY A 366 -52.72 10.59 0.23
CA GLY A 366 -53.01 10.95 1.61
C GLY A 366 -52.02 11.95 2.20
N LYS A 367 -51.51 11.70 3.41
CA LYS A 367 -50.73 12.67 4.18
C LYS A 367 -49.64 12.01 5.01
N ILE A 368 -48.44 12.58 4.99
CA ILE A 368 -47.36 12.23 5.93
C ILE A 368 -47.53 13.11 7.16
N HIS A 369 -47.62 12.48 8.32
CA HIS A 369 -47.64 13.18 9.59
C HIS A 369 -46.23 13.53 10.05
N ASP A 370 -45.99 14.81 10.30
CA ASP A 370 -44.76 15.27 10.94
C ASP A 370 -44.98 16.55 11.75
N LEU A 371 -44.08 16.76 12.71
CA LEU A 371 -44.11 17.84 13.68
C LEU A 371 -42.66 18.27 13.98
N PRO A 372 -42.42 19.32 14.79
CA PRO A 372 -41.06 19.71 15.17
C PRO A 372 -40.23 18.61 15.88
N TRP A 373 -40.87 17.51 16.33
CA TRP A 373 -40.26 16.31 16.89
C TRP A 373 -39.73 15.30 15.85
N ARG A 374 -40.00 15.49 14.55
CA ARG A 374 -39.34 14.86 13.39
C ARG A 374 -39.49 13.34 13.30
N PHE A 375 -40.66 12.89 12.85
CA PHE A 375 -40.94 11.47 12.65
C PHE A 375 -40.47 10.94 11.30
N THR A 376 -40.40 11.80 10.28
CA THR A 376 -39.95 11.42 8.94
C THR A 376 -38.44 11.36 8.86
N ASN A 377 -37.92 10.22 8.42
CA ASN A 377 -36.50 10.00 8.21
C ASN A 377 -36.27 9.44 6.82
N PHE A 378 -35.37 10.08 6.07
CA PHE A 378 -34.84 9.55 4.83
C PHE A 378 -33.32 9.48 4.94
N VAL A 379 -32.77 8.28 4.82
CA VAL A 379 -31.33 8.05 4.92
C VAL A 379 -30.84 7.34 3.68
N GLY A 380 -29.59 7.61 3.31
CA GLY A 380 -28.92 6.84 2.28
C GLY A 380 -27.41 6.86 2.45
N THR A 381 -26.75 5.81 1.99
CA THR A 381 -25.29 5.65 2.09
C THR A 381 -24.74 4.84 0.92
N LEU A 382 -23.54 5.20 0.47
CA LEU A 382 -22.75 4.40 -0.49
C LEU A 382 -22.19 3.17 0.23
N LEU A 383 -22.61 1.98 -0.20
CA LEU A 383 -22.10 0.72 0.32
C LEU A 383 -20.79 0.33 -0.35
N ASN A 384 -20.74 0.35 -1.68
CA ASN A 384 -19.57 -0.02 -2.48
C ASN A 384 -19.46 0.92 -3.67
N GLU A 385 -18.29 1.48 -3.92
CA GLU A 385 -18.00 2.28 -5.11
C GLU A 385 -17.62 1.38 -6.28
N ASP A 386 -18.11 1.70 -7.48
CA ASP A 386 -17.66 1.05 -8.71
C ASP A 386 -16.34 1.72 -9.16
N LEU A 387 -15.26 0.93 -9.24
CA LEU A 387 -13.91 1.39 -9.61
C LEU A 387 -13.60 1.21 -11.09
#